data_AF-A0A970UYK0-F1
#
_entry.id   AF-A0A970UYK0-F1
#
_cell.length_a   1.000
_cell.length_b   1.000
_cell.length_c   1.000
_cell.angle_alpha   90.00
_cell.angle_beta   90.00
_cell.angle_gamma   90.00
#
_symmetry.space_group_name_H-M   'P 1'
#
loop_
_entity.id
_entity.type
_entity.pdbx_description
1 polymer ?
#
loop_
_entity_poly.entity_id
_entity_poly.type
_entity_poly.pdbx_seq_one_letter_code
_entity_poly.pdbx_strand_id
1 'polypeptide(L)' 'RMKKQLNYADKKGIPFVVLAGENEIREGMFTLKNMKSGEQRKVTLEELIHAVARF' A
#
# COMPACT_ATOMS: atom_id res chain seq x y z
N ARG A 1 -8.30 11.93 8.36
CA ARG A 1 -7.93 11.90 6.92
C ARG A 1 -7.47 10.51 6.44
N MET A 2 -6.79 9.70 7.26
CA MET A 2 -6.44 8.28 6.96
C MET A 2 -7.64 7.33 6.71
N LYS A 3 -8.74 7.49 7.46
CA LYS A 3 -9.94 6.63 7.29
C LYS A 3 -10.50 6.64 5.86
N LYS A 4 -10.38 7.74 5.11
CA LYS A 4 -10.92 7.82 3.73
C LYS A 4 -10.17 6.92 2.75
N GLN A 5 -8.84 6.80 2.88
CA GLN A 5 -8.04 5.97 1.99
C GLN A 5 -8.27 4.48 2.26
N LEU A 6 -8.36 4.10 3.53
CA LEU A 6 -8.76 2.75 3.94
C LEU A 6 -10.17 2.40 3.45
N ASN A 7 -11.15 3.30 3.69
CA ASN A 7 -12.52 3.08 3.21
C ASN A 7 -12.60 3.06 1.68
N TYR A 8 -11.76 3.81 0.97
CA TYR A 8 -11.73 3.82 -0.50
C TYR A 8 -11.18 2.51 -1.06
N ALA A 9 -10.11 1.97 -0.46
CA ALA A 9 -9.56 0.69 -0.85
C ALA A 9 -10.51 -0.47 -0.52
N ASP A 10 -11.15 -0.43 0.65
CA ASP A 10 -12.20 -1.37 1.06
C ASP A 10 -13.40 -1.33 0.09
N LYS A 11 -13.88 -0.13 -0.27
CA LYS A 11 -14.97 0.04 -1.25
C LYS A 11 -14.61 -0.41 -2.67
N LYS A 12 -13.33 -0.35 -3.04
CA LYS A 12 -12.83 -0.88 -4.31
C LYS A 12 -12.60 -2.40 -4.26
N GLY A 13 -12.81 -3.05 -3.11
CA GLY A 13 -12.57 -4.47 -2.92
C GLY A 13 -11.10 -4.85 -3.04
N ILE A 14 -10.18 -3.93 -2.69
CA ILE A 14 -8.75 -4.15 -2.86
C ILE A 14 -8.25 -5.01 -1.68
N PRO A 15 -7.73 -6.22 -1.92
CA PRO A 15 -7.21 -7.08 -0.85
C PRO A 15 -5.92 -6.55 -0.21
N PHE A 16 -5.24 -5.60 -0.86
CA PHE A 16 -3.99 -4.99 -0.40
C PHE A 16 -4.05 -3.47 -0.47
N VAL A 17 -3.57 -2.78 0.56
CA VAL A 17 -3.51 -1.33 0.64
C VAL A 17 -2.05 -0.93 0.78
N VAL A 18 -1.52 -0.16 -0.17
CA VAL A 18 -0.22 0.47 0.02
C VAL A 18 -0.40 1.84 0.67
N LEU A 19 0.35 2.07 1.74
CA LEU A 19 0.45 3.35 2.42
C LEU A 19 1.71 4.04 1.88
N ALA A 20 1.48 5.18 1.24
CA ALA A 20 2.49 6.05 0.65
C ALA A 20 2.32 7.45 1.26
N GLY A 21 3.00 7.73 2.37
CA GLY A 21 3.14 9.08 2.91
C GLY A 21 4.27 9.88 2.25
N GLU A 22 4.34 11.18 2.54
CA GLU A 22 5.46 12.05 2.09
C GLU A 22 6.83 11.54 2.55
N ASN A 23 6.91 10.94 3.74
CA ASN A 23 8.15 10.34 4.25
C ASN A 23 8.52 9.07 3.48
N GLU A 24 7.54 8.20 3.21
CA GLU A 24 7.73 6.98 2.41
C GLU A 24 8.20 7.28 0.98
N ILE A 25 7.74 8.38 0.38
CA ILE A 25 8.20 8.85 -0.93
C ILE A 25 9.64 9.40 -0.84
N ARG A 26 10.02 10.07 0.26
CA ARG A 26 11.40 10.54 0.47
C ARG A 26 12.39 9.41 0.74
N GLU A 27 11.99 8.38 1.48
CA GLU A 27 12.83 7.20 1.77
C GLU A 27 12.76 6.13 0.68
N GLY A 28 11.78 6.19 -0.23
CA GLY A 28 11.56 5.14 -1.22
C GLY A 28 11.08 3.82 -0.62
N MET A 29 10.52 3.84 0.59
CA MET A 29 9.95 2.68 1.26
C MET A 29 8.45 2.89 1.49
N PHE A 30 7.63 1.94 1.08
CA PHE A 30 6.18 1.95 1.18
C PHE A 30 5.71 0.85 2.12
N THR A 31 4.60 1.06 2.81
CA THR A 31 4.03 0.00 3.67
C THR A 31 2.84 -0.63 2.98
N LEU A 32 2.97 -1.88 2.56
CA LEU A 32 1.90 -2.66 1.96
C LEU A 32 1.19 -3.47 3.05
N LYS A 33 -0.07 -3.13 3.29
CA LYS A 33 -0.95 -3.79 4.24
C LYS A 33 -1.90 -4.72 3.53
N ASN A 34 -1.85 -6.00 3.86
CA ASN A 34 -2.83 -6.99 3.43
C ASN A 34 -4.08 -6.86 4.31
N MET A 35 -5.20 -6.46 3.70
CA MET A 35 -6.49 -6.35 4.42
C MET A 35 -7.11 -7.73 4.68
N LYS A 36 -6.70 -8.75 3.93
CA LYS A 36 -7.18 -10.14 4.06
C LYS A 36 -6.52 -10.88 5.23
N SER A 37 -5.22 -10.69 5.43
CA SER A 37 -4.43 -11.33 6.50
C SER A 37 -4.21 -10.41 7.71
N GLY A 38 -4.31 -9.09 7.52
CA GLY A 38 -3.91 -8.10 8.53
C GLY A 38 -2.40 -7.83 8.56
N GLU A 39 -1.61 -8.60 7.84
CA GLU A 39 -0.16 -8.44 7.71
C GLU A 39 0.25 -7.11 7.07
N GLN A 40 1.32 -6.53 7.60
CA GLN A 40 1.89 -5.28 7.12
C GLN A 40 3.34 -5.56 6.76
N ARG A 41 3.71 -5.33 5.51
CA ARG A 41 5.07 -5.51 5.01
C ARG A 41 5.57 -4.23 4.40
N LYS A 42 6.80 -3.85 4.72
CA LYS A 42 7.47 -2.73 4.06
C LYS A 42 8.04 -3.25 2.74
N VAL A 43 7.71 -2.55 1.66
CA VAL A 43 8.17 -2.82 0.30
C VAL A 43 8.79 -1.53 -0.24
N THR A 44 9.89 -1.61 -0.98
CA THR A 44 10.48 -0.41 -1.58
C THR A 44 9.66 0.08 -2.76
N LEU A 45 9.96 1.29 -3.26
CA LEU A 45 9.38 1.82 -4.49
C LEU A 45 9.55 0.82 -5.63
N GLU A 46 10.74 0.24 -5.72
CA GLU A 46 11.10 -0.74 -6.74
C GLU A 46 10.24 -2.00 -6.64
N GLU A 47 10.11 -2.58 -5.44
CA GLU A 47 9.24 -3.73 -5.19
C GLU A 47 7.76 -3.42 -5.49
N LEU A 48 7.30 -2.22 -5.15
CA LEU A 48 5.94 -1.77 -5.44
C LEU A 48 5.69 -1.64 -6.95
N ILE A 49 6.62 -0.99 -7.67
CA ILE A 49 6.55 -0.86 -9.13
C ILE A 49 6.57 -2.26 -9.77
N HIS A 50 7.43 -3.16 -9.29
CA HIS A 50 7.52 -4.53 -9.80
C HIS A 50 6.25 -5.34 -9.52
N ALA A 51 5.63 -5.13 -8.36
CA ALA A 51 4.38 -5.79 -7.99
C ALA A 51 3.18 -5.28 -8.80
N VAL A 52 3.10 -3.97 -9.08
CA VAL A 52 1.99 -3.36 -9.84
C VAL A 52 2.16 -3.54 -11.36
N ALA A 53 3.38 -3.48 -11.89
CA ALA A 53 3.65 -3.64 -13.32
C ALA A 53 3.33 -5.05 -13.87
N ARG A 54 3.09 -6.02 -12.99
CA ARG A 54 2.77 -7.41 -13.35
C ARG A 54 1.27 -7.73 -13.36
N PHE A 55 0.42 -6.73 -13.11
CA PHE A 55 -1.04 -6.81 -13.22
C PHE A 55 -1.55 -6.30 -14.56
#